data_AF-A0AAD7ETS8-F1
#
_entry.id   AF-A0AAD7ETS8-F1
#
_cell.length_a   1.000
_cell.length_b   1.000
_cell.length_c   1.000
_cell.angle_alpha   90.00
_cell.angle_beta   90.00
_cell.angle_gamma   90.00
#
_symmetry.space_group_name_H-M   'P 1'
#
loop_
_entity.id
_entity.type
_entity.pdbx_description
1 polymer ?
#
loop_
_entity_poly.entity_id
_entity_poly.type
_entity_poly.pdbx_seq_one_letter_code
_entity_poly.pdbx_strand_id
1 'polypeptide(L)'
;MSFRFCITDSAGTSCPLNLYLPRYSGLGYRPQGYKPDRWDYAAYVSNRDRFLMTTRGHAALRYGGVVRWIAQAVLLSEDALLGPSDDVTEHGICFRNRRSNELYWDDELSAEELDLICGIYHVATGQRDHSAPGNRQTSTISWWPRPIYFEKSGLNVGWWSPACEDFYQKRLEQIARGDATLPTQGEWKNNMRFDSKVPAYIESAERCAAQVLRVLRPT
;
A
#
# COMPACT_ATOMS: atom_id res chain seq x y z
N MET A 1 -26.56 -7.39 -20.05
CA MET A 1 -27.24 -6.15 -20.45
C MET A 1 -27.07 -5.14 -19.33
N SER A 2 -26.17 -4.17 -19.50
CA SER A 2 -25.90 -3.14 -18.51
C SER A 2 -26.84 -1.97 -18.75
N PHE A 3 -27.72 -1.66 -17.80
CA PHE A 3 -28.60 -0.50 -17.88
C PHE A 3 -27.83 0.74 -17.46
N ARG A 4 -27.49 1.60 -18.43
CA ARG A 4 -27.08 3.00 -18.18
C ARG A 4 -28.34 3.81 -17.88
N PHE A 5 -28.52 4.25 -16.64
CA PHE A 5 -29.41 5.37 -16.35
C PHE A 5 -28.72 6.66 -16.77
N CYS A 6 -29.21 7.31 -17.83
CA CYS A 6 -28.82 8.66 -18.19
C CYS A 6 -29.78 9.65 -17.52
N ILE A 7 -29.29 10.47 -16.58
CA ILE A 7 -30.01 11.69 -16.16
C ILE A 7 -29.50 12.81 -17.06
N THR A 8 -30.36 13.31 -17.94
CA THR A 8 -30.06 14.45 -18.82
C THR A 8 -30.39 15.76 -18.10
N ASP A 9 -29.42 16.66 -18.00
CA ASP A 9 -29.69 18.07 -17.69
C ASP A 9 -30.02 18.83 -19.00
N SER A 10 -30.86 19.86 -18.85
CA SER A 10 -31.52 20.67 -19.88
C SER A 10 -30.60 21.51 -20.78
N ALA A 11 -29.28 21.41 -20.64
CA ALA A 11 -28.30 22.24 -21.36
C ALA A 11 -27.48 21.52 -22.46
N GLY A 12 -27.72 20.23 -22.74
CA GLY A 12 -27.15 19.56 -23.93
C GLY A 12 -25.62 19.39 -23.97
N THR A 13 -24.89 19.80 -22.93
CA THR A 13 -23.44 19.55 -22.82
C THR A 13 -23.23 18.24 -22.06
N SER A 14 -22.90 17.17 -22.77
CA SER A 14 -22.44 15.93 -22.15
C SER A 14 -21.04 16.16 -21.55
N CYS A 15 -20.97 16.67 -20.33
CA CYS A 15 -19.81 16.42 -19.50
C CYS A 15 -19.81 14.91 -19.23
N PRO A 16 -18.80 14.13 -19.67
CA PRO A 16 -18.60 12.83 -19.08
C PRO A 16 -18.12 13.12 -17.66
N LEU A 17 -19.07 13.32 -16.76
CA LEU A 17 -18.85 13.10 -15.34
C LEU A 17 -18.61 11.60 -15.22
N ASN A 18 -17.38 11.22 -15.56
CA ASN A 18 -16.78 10.00 -15.09
C ASN A 18 -16.49 10.24 -13.61
N LEU A 19 -17.57 10.30 -12.83
CA LEU A 19 -17.52 10.20 -11.39
C LEU A 19 -17.18 8.74 -11.11
N TYR A 20 -15.92 8.37 -11.38
CA TYR A 20 -15.26 7.30 -10.65
C TYR A 20 -15.33 7.72 -9.19
N LEU A 21 -16.43 7.36 -8.52
CA LEU A 21 -16.47 7.41 -7.07
C LEU A 21 -15.28 6.58 -6.61
N PRO A 22 -14.34 7.18 -5.86
CA PRO A 22 -13.16 6.45 -5.45
C PRO A 22 -13.63 5.26 -4.60
N ARG A 23 -13.21 4.04 -4.99
CA ARG A 23 -13.67 2.76 -4.41
C ARG A 23 -13.43 2.71 -2.89
N TYR A 24 -12.47 3.50 -2.40
CA TYR A 24 -12.27 3.85 -1.01
C TYR A 24 -11.93 5.34 -0.89
N SER A 25 -12.27 5.95 0.24
CA SER A 25 -11.77 7.27 0.60
C SER A 25 -10.47 7.09 1.38
N GLY A 26 -9.35 7.54 0.82
CA GLY A 26 -8.12 7.70 1.60
C GLY A 26 -8.34 8.62 2.81
N LEU A 27 -7.36 8.73 3.70
CA LEU A 27 -7.50 9.55 4.91
C LEU A 27 -7.57 11.07 4.63
N GLY A 28 -7.27 11.47 3.39
CA GLY A 28 -7.49 12.80 2.86
C GLY A 28 -6.39 13.81 3.21
N TYR A 29 -6.69 15.09 2.94
CA TYR A 29 -5.80 16.21 3.20
C TYR A 29 -6.04 16.81 4.58
N ARG A 30 -4.96 17.26 5.22
CA ARG A 30 -4.92 17.80 6.58
C ARG A 30 -4.19 19.14 6.61
N PRO A 31 -4.60 20.06 7.50
CA PRO A 31 -3.97 21.37 7.61
C PRO A 31 -2.55 21.27 8.15
N GLN A 32 -1.76 22.33 7.94
CA GLN A 32 -0.39 22.41 8.46
C GLN A 32 -0.36 22.22 9.98
N GLY A 33 0.60 21.42 10.46
CA GLY A 33 0.76 21.15 11.89
C GLY A 33 -0.23 20.13 12.46
N TYR A 34 -1.01 19.46 11.62
CA TYR A 34 -1.91 18.38 12.05
C TYR A 34 -1.15 17.27 12.78
N LYS A 35 -1.66 16.92 13.96
CA LYS A 35 -1.14 15.84 14.81
C LYS A 35 -2.27 14.84 15.05
N PRO A 36 -2.21 13.64 14.45
CA PRO A 36 -3.24 12.63 14.64
C PRO A 36 -3.36 12.21 16.09
N ASP A 37 -4.59 12.00 16.55
CA ASP A 37 -4.88 11.48 17.88
C ASP A 37 -5.34 10.00 17.85
N ARG A 38 -5.79 9.50 19.01
CA ARG A 38 -6.32 8.14 19.14
C ARG A 38 -7.59 7.89 18.32
N TRP A 39 -8.41 8.93 18.10
CA TRP A 39 -9.64 8.84 17.32
C TRP A 39 -9.31 8.82 15.83
N ASP A 40 -8.29 9.56 15.40
CA ASP A 40 -7.73 9.46 14.06
C ASP A 40 -7.17 8.06 13.79
N TYR A 41 -6.51 7.44 14.78
CA TYR A 41 -6.08 6.05 14.67
C TYR A 41 -7.27 5.08 14.54
N ALA A 42 -8.31 5.23 15.38
CA ALA A 42 -9.52 4.41 15.31
C ALA A 42 -10.26 4.56 13.98
N ALA A 43 -10.33 5.78 13.44
CA ALA A 43 -10.91 6.07 12.13
C ALA A 43 -10.08 5.44 10.99
N TYR A 44 -8.75 5.51 11.08
CA TYR A 44 -7.85 4.81 10.17
C TYR A 44 -8.09 3.30 10.19
N VAL A 45 -8.10 2.68 11.38
CA VAL A 45 -8.33 1.23 11.53
C VAL A 45 -9.68 0.84 10.94
N SER A 46 -10.74 1.59 11.24
CA SER A 46 -12.07 1.33 10.69
C SER A 46 -12.12 1.39 9.16
N ASN A 47 -11.45 2.38 8.55
CA ASN A 47 -11.40 2.51 7.10
C ASN A 47 -10.53 1.43 6.43
N ARG A 48 -9.38 1.11 7.05
CA ARG A 48 -8.48 0.06 6.61
C ARG A 48 -9.17 -1.30 6.64
N ASP A 49 -9.78 -1.65 7.77
CA ASP A 49 -10.41 -2.96 7.96
C ASP A 49 -11.59 -3.12 7.00
N ARG A 50 -12.38 -2.06 6.80
CA ARG A 50 -13.44 -2.04 5.78
C ARG A 50 -12.91 -2.30 4.38
N PHE A 51 -11.74 -1.77 4.02
CA PHE A 51 -11.09 -2.06 2.74
C PHE A 51 -10.56 -3.50 2.68
N LEU A 52 -9.87 -3.96 3.72
CA LEU A 52 -9.30 -5.31 3.77
C LEU A 52 -10.38 -6.41 3.72
N MET A 53 -11.58 -6.15 4.24
CA MET A 53 -12.71 -7.09 4.13
C MET A 53 -13.37 -7.13 2.75
N THR A 54 -12.94 -6.29 1.80
CA THR A 54 -13.42 -6.37 0.41
C THR A 54 -12.74 -7.52 -0.35
N THR A 55 -13.26 -7.84 -1.54
CA THR A 55 -12.65 -8.82 -2.46
C THR A 55 -11.24 -8.45 -2.92
N ARG A 56 -10.76 -7.22 -2.69
CA ARG A 56 -9.39 -6.80 -3.03
C ARG A 56 -8.42 -6.96 -1.86
N GLY A 57 -8.92 -7.20 -0.65
CA GLY A 57 -8.10 -7.27 0.56
C GLY A 57 -7.07 -8.39 0.53
N HIS A 58 -7.34 -9.51 -0.14
CA HIS A 58 -6.37 -10.60 -0.30
C HIS A 58 -5.12 -10.18 -1.08
N ALA A 59 -5.18 -9.13 -1.92
CA ALA A 59 -4.01 -8.60 -2.62
C ALA A 59 -3.00 -8.03 -1.62
N ALA A 60 -3.46 -7.49 -0.48
CA ALA A 60 -2.60 -7.05 0.61
C ALA A 60 -1.88 -8.21 1.30
N LEU A 61 -2.52 -9.39 1.42
CA LEU A 61 -1.86 -10.59 1.92
C LEU A 61 -0.76 -11.08 0.96
N ARG A 62 -1.00 -11.01 -0.35
CA ARG A 62 -0.04 -11.41 -1.40
C ARG A 62 1.12 -10.43 -1.55
N TYR A 63 0.90 -9.13 -1.27
CA TYR A 63 1.92 -8.09 -1.41
C TYR A 63 3.20 -8.38 -0.61
N GLY A 64 3.07 -9.00 0.56
CA GLY A 64 4.20 -9.26 1.45
C GLY A 64 4.65 -8.04 2.25
N GLY A 65 5.84 -8.13 2.85
CA GLY A 65 6.40 -7.06 3.69
C GLY A 65 5.44 -6.56 4.76
N VAL A 66 5.57 -5.30 5.18
CA VAL A 66 4.70 -4.68 6.20
C VAL A 66 3.20 -4.72 5.85
N VAL A 67 2.85 -4.65 4.57
CA VAL A 67 1.45 -4.64 4.09
C VAL A 67 0.74 -5.93 4.46
N ARG A 68 1.39 -7.08 4.21
CA ARG A 68 0.85 -8.39 4.57
C ARG A 68 0.61 -8.53 6.07
N TRP A 69 1.48 -7.96 6.92
CA TRP A 69 1.31 -8.05 8.38
C TRP A 69 0.19 -7.16 8.90
N ILE A 70 0.03 -5.98 8.30
CA ILE A 70 -1.14 -5.13 8.56
C ILE A 70 -2.43 -5.87 8.15
N ALA A 71 -2.42 -6.55 6.99
CA ALA A 71 -3.57 -7.31 6.51
C ALA A 71 -3.89 -8.53 7.40
N GLN A 72 -2.89 -9.27 7.86
CA GLN A 72 -3.04 -10.43 8.76
C GLN A 72 -3.64 -10.08 10.13
N ALA A 73 -3.66 -8.81 10.53
CA ALA A 73 -4.38 -8.38 11.72
C ALA A 73 -5.92 -8.47 11.57
N VAL A 74 -6.41 -8.64 10.34
CA VAL A 74 -7.84 -8.65 9.99
C VAL A 74 -8.23 -9.91 9.23
N LEU A 75 -7.37 -10.37 8.31
CA LEU A 75 -7.63 -11.48 7.40
C LEU A 75 -6.91 -12.76 7.82
N LEU A 76 -7.47 -13.90 7.43
CA LEU A 76 -6.86 -15.20 7.62
C LEU A 76 -5.85 -15.49 6.50
N SER A 77 -4.86 -16.32 6.78
CA SER A 77 -3.86 -16.71 5.75
C SER A 77 -4.51 -17.41 4.55
N GLU A 78 -5.63 -18.10 4.76
CA GLU A 78 -6.40 -18.79 3.71
C GLU A 78 -7.05 -17.83 2.73
N ASP A 79 -7.39 -16.61 3.17
CA ASP A 79 -8.01 -15.59 2.31
C ASP A 79 -7.07 -15.18 1.17
N ALA A 80 -5.75 -15.36 1.34
CA ALA A 80 -4.76 -15.15 0.29
C ALA A 80 -4.95 -16.07 -0.94
N LEU A 81 -5.74 -17.15 -0.82
CA LEU A 81 -6.01 -18.11 -1.90
C LEU A 81 -7.28 -17.80 -2.69
N LEU A 82 -8.06 -16.79 -2.29
CA LEU A 82 -9.29 -16.44 -2.99
C LEU A 82 -9.00 -15.98 -4.43
N GLY A 83 -9.92 -16.25 -5.36
CA GLY A 83 -9.75 -15.86 -6.75
C GLY A 83 -9.56 -14.35 -6.93
N PRO A 84 -9.00 -13.90 -8.07
CA PRO A 84 -8.88 -12.47 -8.33
C PRO A 84 -10.25 -11.79 -8.26
N SER A 85 -10.28 -10.52 -7.88
CA SER A 85 -11.52 -9.77 -7.73
C SER A 85 -12.20 -9.53 -9.09
N ASP A 86 -13.50 -9.25 -9.06
CA ASP A 86 -14.30 -9.06 -10.29
C ASP A 86 -13.77 -7.92 -11.19
N ASP A 87 -12.99 -6.99 -10.63
CA ASP A 87 -12.38 -5.85 -11.30
C ASP A 87 -10.90 -6.04 -11.67
N VAL A 88 -10.37 -7.28 -11.59
CA VAL A 88 -8.97 -7.61 -11.95
C VAL A 88 -8.60 -7.16 -13.37
N THR A 89 -9.57 -7.11 -14.29
CA THR A 89 -9.32 -6.68 -15.67
C THR A 89 -9.08 -5.17 -15.81
N GLU A 90 -9.52 -4.36 -14.84
CA GLU A 90 -9.37 -2.90 -14.85
C GLU A 90 -8.15 -2.43 -14.05
N HIS A 91 -7.87 -3.11 -12.93
CA HIS A 91 -6.92 -2.64 -11.92
C HIS A 91 -5.91 -3.70 -11.48
N GLY A 92 -6.00 -4.92 -12.00
CA GLY A 92 -5.04 -5.99 -11.74
C GLY A 92 -3.89 -5.99 -12.73
N ILE A 93 -3.10 -7.06 -12.67
CA ILE A 93 -1.92 -7.27 -13.49
C ILE A 93 -2.13 -8.48 -14.38
N CYS A 94 -1.59 -8.40 -15.59
CA CYS A 94 -1.67 -9.46 -16.58
C CYS A 94 -0.27 -10.06 -16.81
N PHE A 95 -0.13 -11.36 -16.54
CA PHE A 95 1.05 -12.14 -16.88
C PHE A 95 0.80 -12.93 -18.16
N ARG A 96 1.71 -12.80 -19.14
CA ARG A 96 1.68 -13.63 -20.35
C ARG A 96 2.66 -14.78 -20.22
N ASN A 97 2.15 -16.00 -20.32
CA ASN A 97 3.00 -17.19 -20.45
C ASN A 97 3.69 -17.20 -21.81
N ARG A 98 5.03 -17.21 -21.82
CA ARG A 98 5.82 -17.16 -23.07
C ARG A 98 5.72 -18.43 -23.92
N ARG A 99 5.38 -19.59 -23.33
CA ARG A 99 5.30 -20.87 -24.04
C ARG A 99 3.90 -21.13 -24.59
N SER A 100 2.86 -20.96 -23.78
CA SER A 100 1.46 -21.23 -24.17
C SER A 100 0.73 -20.01 -24.74
N ASN A 101 1.29 -18.80 -24.60
CA ASN A 101 0.64 -17.53 -24.93
C ASN A 101 -0.66 -17.25 -24.14
N GLU A 102 -0.89 -17.98 -23.05
CA GLU A 102 -2.01 -17.76 -22.14
C GLU A 102 -1.78 -16.51 -21.28
N LEU A 103 -2.89 -15.86 -20.92
CA LEU A 103 -2.92 -14.68 -20.06
C LEU A 103 -3.46 -15.06 -18.68
N TYR A 104 -2.75 -14.68 -17.65
CA TYR A 104 -3.10 -14.88 -16.24
C TYR A 104 -3.32 -13.52 -15.60
N TRP A 105 -4.37 -13.39 -14.81
CA TRP A 105 -4.74 -12.15 -14.14
C TRP A 105 -4.67 -12.32 -12.64
N ASP A 106 -4.10 -11.33 -11.95
CA ASP A 106 -4.04 -11.27 -10.49
C ASP A 106 -4.27 -9.84 -10.03
N ASP A 107 -4.72 -9.66 -8.79
CA ASP A 107 -4.99 -8.34 -8.24
C ASP A 107 -3.70 -7.63 -7.84
N GLU A 108 -3.66 -6.32 -8.06
CA GLU A 108 -2.60 -5.44 -7.59
C GLU A 108 -3.19 -4.26 -6.85
N LEU A 109 -2.50 -3.91 -5.76
CA LEU A 109 -2.88 -2.77 -4.94
C LEU A 109 -2.47 -1.48 -5.64
N SER A 110 -3.41 -0.53 -5.76
CA SER A 110 -3.10 0.80 -6.24
C SER A 110 -2.25 1.57 -5.23
N ALA A 111 -1.61 2.66 -5.68
CA ALA A 111 -0.80 3.50 -4.81
C ALA A 111 -1.62 4.07 -3.64
N GLU A 112 -2.88 4.43 -3.88
CA GLU A 112 -3.74 5.02 -2.87
C GLU A 112 -4.33 3.94 -1.92
N GLU A 113 -4.40 2.66 -2.35
CA GLU A 113 -4.80 1.52 -1.51
C GLU A 113 -3.68 1.20 -0.53
N LEU A 114 -2.44 1.19 -1.03
CA LEU A 114 -1.26 1.10 -0.17
C LEU A 114 -1.20 2.27 0.81
N ASP A 115 -1.51 3.49 0.37
CA ASP A 115 -1.54 4.66 1.25
C ASP A 115 -2.64 4.55 2.31
N LEU A 116 -3.80 3.98 1.99
CA LEU A 116 -4.84 3.66 2.97
C LEU A 116 -4.36 2.59 3.98
N ILE A 117 -3.78 1.48 3.51
CA ILE A 117 -3.31 0.39 4.38
C ILE A 117 -2.21 0.90 5.33
N CYS A 118 -1.26 1.66 4.80
CA CYS A 118 -0.17 2.26 5.59
C CYS A 118 -0.64 3.44 6.47
N GLY A 119 -1.88 3.92 6.28
CA GLY A 119 -2.48 4.98 7.06
C GLY A 119 -1.82 6.33 6.83
N ILE A 120 -1.70 6.74 5.56
CA ILE A 120 -1.06 8.00 5.15
C ILE A 120 -2.02 9.17 5.23
N TYR A 121 -1.55 10.26 5.83
CA TYR A 121 -2.17 11.58 5.74
C TYR A 121 -1.34 12.51 4.86
N HIS A 122 -2.01 13.29 4.02
CA HIS A 122 -1.38 14.38 3.27
C HIS A 122 -1.52 15.68 4.05
N VAL A 123 -0.42 16.24 4.54
CA VAL A 123 -0.40 17.43 5.39
C VAL A 123 0.14 18.61 4.59
N ALA A 124 -0.57 19.74 4.59
CA ALA A 124 -0.06 20.95 3.95
C ALA A 124 1.22 21.44 4.64
N THR A 125 2.28 21.74 3.88
CA THR A 125 3.53 22.28 4.45
C THR A 125 3.47 23.80 4.65
N GLY A 126 2.43 24.46 4.11
CA GLY A 126 2.31 25.91 4.10
C GLY A 126 3.14 26.60 3.01
N GLN A 127 4.01 25.87 2.31
CA GLN A 127 4.78 26.39 1.18
C GLN A 127 3.97 26.32 -0.12
N ARG A 128 4.16 27.32 -0.99
CA ARG A 128 3.58 27.29 -2.33
C ARG A 128 4.40 26.39 -3.21
N ASP A 129 3.73 25.53 -3.96
CA ASP A 129 4.38 24.80 -5.03
C ASP A 129 4.56 25.75 -6.22
N HIS A 130 5.80 26.11 -6.53
CA HIS A 130 6.12 26.96 -7.68
C HIS A 130 6.01 26.22 -9.01
N SER A 131 5.87 24.89 -8.99
CA SER A 131 5.80 24.06 -10.20
C SER A 131 4.39 23.94 -10.78
N ALA A 132 3.34 24.31 -10.04
CA ALA A 132 1.96 24.29 -10.50
C ALA A 132 1.14 25.48 -9.94
N PRO A 133 0.46 26.28 -10.79
CA PRO A 133 -0.38 27.39 -10.31
C PRO A 133 -1.48 26.87 -9.38
N GLY A 134 -1.48 27.36 -8.12
CA GLY A 134 -2.54 27.06 -7.15
C GLY A 134 -2.31 25.83 -6.28
N ASN A 135 -1.23 25.06 -6.46
CA ASN A 135 -0.96 23.90 -5.62
C ASN A 135 -0.16 24.28 -4.36
N ARG A 136 -0.60 23.76 -3.20
CA ARG A 136 0.17 23.86 -1.96
C ARG A 136 1.05 22.63 -1.84
N GLN A 137 2.31 22.81 -1.48
CA GLN A 137 3.19 21.69 -1.20
C GLN A 137 2.63 20.90 -0.01
N THR A 138 2.65 19.57 -0.12
CA THR A 138 2.20 18.66 0.93
C THR A 138 3.31 17.72 1.34
N SER A 139 3.44 17.47 2.64
CA SER A 139 4.20 16.36 3.21
C SER A 139 3.26 15.20 3.51
N THR A 140 3.83 14.00 3.65
CA THR A 140 3.08 12.81 4.04
C THR A 140 3.60 12.28 5.36
N ILE A 141 2.67 11.99 6.26
CA ILE A 141 2.93 11.32 7.55
C ILE A 141 2.10 10.04 7.59
N SER A 142 2.57 9.00 8.28
CA SER A 142 1.85 7.72 8.25
C SER A 142 1.97 6.91 9.54
N TRP A 143 0.95 6.08 9.80
CA TRP A 143 0.95 5.14 10.92
C TRP A 143 2.00 4.04 10.75
N TRP A 144 2.12 3.53 9.52
CA TRP A 144 3.07 2.50 9.10
C TRP A 144 3.95 3.00 7.94
N PRO A 145 5.16 2.46 7.77
CA PRO A 145 6.01 2.82 6.65
C PRO A 145 5.38 2.36 5.32
N ARG A 146 5.59 3.14 4.25
CA ARG A 146 5.26 2.68 2.90
C ARG A 146 6.15 1.50 2.49
N PRO A 147 5.68 0.59 1.63
CA PRO A 147 6.43 -0.59 1.23
C PRO A 147 7.83 -0.26 0.69
N ILE A 148 7.94 0.79 -0.14
CA ILE A 148 9.22 1.24 -0.70
C ILE A 148 10.31 1.54 0.33
N TYR A 149 9.94 1.96 1.54
CA TYR A 149 10.90 2.22 2.63
C TYR A 149 11.21 0.96 3.41
N PHE A 150 10.21 0.09 3.62
CA PHE A 150 10.40 -1.21 4.24
C PHE A 150 11.30 -2.11 3.39
N GLU A 151 11.06 -2.19 2.09
CA GLU A 151 11.83 -2.99 1.13
C GLU A 151 13.31 -2.60 1.06
N LYS A 152 13.61 -1.31 1.24
CA LYS A 152 14.98 -0.76 1.24
C LYS A 152 15.64 -0.82 2.61
N SER A 153 14.91 -1.21 3.65
CA SER A 153 15.43 -1.33 5.01
C SER A 153 16.14 -2.67 5.22
N GLY A 154 16.96 -2.75 6.26
CA GLY A 154 17.55 -4.03 6.67
C GLY A 154 16.56 -5.02 7.31
N LEU A 155 15.26 -4.67 7.42
CA LEU A 155 14.21 -5.62 7.80
C LEU A 155 13.79 -6.51 6.62
N ASN A 156 13.99 -6.06 5.39
CA ASN A 156 13.60 -6.82 4.22
C ASN A 156 14.61 -7.93 3.92
N VAL A 157 14.43 -9.09 4.55
CA VAL A 157 15.26 -10.29 4.36
C VAL A 157 14.56 -11.39 3.56
N GLY A 158 13.45 -11.07 2.88
CA GLY A 158 12.64 -12.01 2.09
C GLY A 158 11.65 -12.87 2.89
N TRP A 159 11.69 -12.78 4.22
CA TRP A 159 10.73 -13.40 5.13
C TRP A 159 10.56 -12.53 6.38
N TRP A 160 9.56 -12.84 7.21
CA TRP A 160 9.32 -12.08 8.43
C TRP A 160 10.21 -12.55 9.57
N SER A 161 11.34 -11.87 9.71
CA SER A 161 12.32 -12.17 10.75
C SER A 161 11.85 -11.72 12.13
N PRO A 162 12.42 -12.26 13.22
CA PRO A 162 12.17 -11.76 14.58
C PRO A 162 12.39 -10.25 14.73
N ALA A 163 13.33 -9.67 13.99
CA ALA A 163 13.55 -8.22 13.98
C ALA A 163 12.35 -7.44 13.38
N CYS A 164 11.66 -8.03 12.40
CA CYS A 164 10.45 -7.44 11.85
C CYS A 164 9.29 -7.51 12.84
N GLU A 165 9.12 -8.64 13.52
CA GLU A 165 8.13 -8.83 14.58
C GLU A 165 8.35 -7.82 15.72
N ASP A 166 9.60 -7.71 16.20
CA ASP A 166 9.98 -6.72 17.22
C ASP A 166 9.64 -5.30 16.79
N PHE A 167 9.92 -4.93 15.54
CA PHE A 167 9.57 -3.63 14.99
C PHE A 167 8.05 -3.39 15.01
N TYR A 168 7.28 -4.38 14.55
CA TYR A 168 5.82 -4.30 14.48
C TYR A 168 5.18 -4.19 15.87
N GLN A 169 5.57 -5.06 16.81
CA GLN A 169 5.04 -5.06 18.18
C GLN A 169 5.41 -3.78 18.93
N LYS A 170 6.66 -3.31 18.84
CA LYS A 170 7.07 -2.03 19.44
C LYS A 170 6.25 -0.87 18.90
N ARG A 171 5.91 -0.88 17.61
CA ARG A 171 5.08 0.16 17.00
C ARG A 171 3.65 0.10 17.50
N LEU A 172 3.06 -1.10 17.61
CA LEU A 172 1.72 -1.27 18.21
C LEU A 172 1.68 -0.78 19.66
N GLU A 173 2.69 -1.08 20.46
CA GLU A 173 2.79 -0.60 21.84
C GLU A 173 2.85 0.93 21.92
N GLN A 174 3.65 1.57 21.06
CA GLN A 174 3.73 3.03 20.99
C GLN A 174 2.38 3.66 20.66
N ILE A 175 1.64 3.06 19.71
CA ILE A 175 0.31 3.53 19.32
C ILE A 175 -0.67 3.36 20.48
N ALA A 176 -0.66 2.19 21.13
CA ALA A 176 -1.55 1.89 22.26
C ALA A 176 -1.31 2.82 23.46
N ARG A 177 -0.06 3.21 23.73
CA ARG A 177 0.29 4.17 24.80
C ARG A 177 -0.08 5.63 24.45
N GLY A 178 -0.33 5.92 23.17
CA GLY A 178 -0.53 7.29 22.68
C GLY A 178 0.76 8.09 22.47
N ASP A 179 1.92 7.43 22.57
CA ASP A 179 3.25 8.04 22.41
C ASP A 179 3.74 8.02 20.95
N ALA A 180 3.00 7.35 20.05
CA ALA A 180 3.38 7.22 18.66
C ALA A 180 3.33 8.57 17.93
N THR A 181 4.51 9.09 17.59
CA THR A 181 4.63 10.12 16.56
C THR A 181 4.49 9.47 15.19
N LEU A 182 3.78 10.14 14.26
CA LEU A 182 3.73 9.70 12.86
C LEU A 182 4.94 10.28 12.12
N PRO A 183 5.90 9.43 11.71
CA PRO A 183 7.04 9.88 10.95
C PRO A 183 6.61 10.30 9.55
N THR A 184 7.31 11.29 9.04
CA THR A 184 7.36 11.59 7.61
C THR A 184 8.04 10.46 6.84
N GLN A 185 7.85 10.42 5.53
CA GLN A 185 8.56 9.48 4.66
C GLN A 185 10.09 9.51 4.82
N GLY A 186 10.69 10.70 5.02
CA GLY A 186 12.13 10.84 5.25
C GLY A 186 12.57 10.28 6.60
N GLU A 187 11.75 10.47 7.63
CA GLU A 187 12.03 9.94 8.97
C GLU A 187 11.89 8.42 9.02
N TRP A 188 10.90 7.83 8.31
CA TRP A 188 10.82 6.37 8.15
C TRP A 188 12.11 5.79 7.57
N LYS A 189 12.64 6.41 6.51
CA LYS A 189 13.92 5.99 5.92
C LYS A 189 15.07 6.00 6.93
N ASN A 190 15.11 6.99 7.82
CA ASN A 190 16.17 7.11 8.82
C ASN A 190 15.97 6.13 10.00
N ASN A 191 14.73 5.99 10.48
CA ASN A 191 14.37 5.14 11.61
C ASN A 191 14.47 3.65 11.28
N MET A 192 14.41 3.29 10.00
CA MET A 192 14.50 1.90 9.53
C MET A 192 15.89 1.57 8.96
N ARG A 193 16.92 2.35 9.32
CA ARG A 193 18.32 1.98 9.07
C ARG A 193 18.77 0.92 10.07
N PHE A 194 18.38 -0.33 9.79
CA PHE A 194 18.98 -1.52 10.39
C PHE A 194 20.37 -1.77 9.77
N ASP A 195 20.93 -2.97 9.90
CA ASP A 195 22.25 -3.28 9.34
C ASP A 195 22.30 -2.97 7.83
N SER A 196 23.16 -2.00 7.48
CA SER A 196 23.32 -1.50 6.11
C SER A 196 23.90 -2.55 5.15
N LYS A 197 24.45 -3.65 5.67
CA LYS A 197 24.99 -4.76 4.87
C LYS A 197 23.91 -5.73 4.42
N VAL A 198 22.75 -5.78 5.09
CA VAL A 198 21.66 -6.71 4.78
C VAL A 198 21.18 -6.57 3.33
N PRO A 199 20.87 -5.36 2.80
CA PRO A 199 20.44 -5.23 1.41
C PRO A 199 21.44 -5.80 0.41
N ALA A 200 22.74 -5.57 0.62
CA ALA A 200 23.80 -6.10 -0.25
C ALA A 200 23.91 -7.63 -0.17
N TYR A 201 23.73 -8.20 1.02
CA TYR A 201 23.69 -9.65 1.21
C TYR A 201 22.49 -10.29 0.48
N ILE A 202 21.30 -9.72 0.63
CA ILE A 202 20.08 -10.20 -0.02
C ILE A 202 20.23 -10.12 -1.55
N GLU A 203 20.73 -9.01 -2.09
CA GLU A 203 20.97 -8.88 -3.53
C GLU A 203 21.95 -9.96 -4.06
N SER A 204 23.00 -10.27 -3.28
CA SER A 204 23.93 -11.34 -3.61
C SER A 204 23.26 -12.71 -3.59
N ALA A 205 22.43 -12.99 -2.57
CA ALA A 205 21.70 -14.23 -2.43
C ALA A 205 20.68 -14.43 -3.56
N GLU A 206 19.91 -13.38 -3.90
CA GLU A 206 18.95 -13.39 -5.02
C GLU A 206 19.64 -13.62 -6.37
N ARG A 207 20.82 -13.01 -6.58
CA ARG A 207 21.63 -13.22 -7.79
C ARG A 207 22.07 -14.67 -7.92
N CYS A 208 22.57 -15.28 -6.84
CA CYS A 208 22.95 -16.69 -6.81
C CYS A 208 21.75 -17.61 -7.05
N ALA A 209 20.62 -17.34 -6.39
CA ALA A 209 19.38 -18.11 -6.57
C ALA A 209 18.88 -18.03 -8.03
N ALA A 210 18.90 -16.85 -8.64
CA ALA A 210 18.51 -16.66 -10.03
C ALA A 210 19.39 -17.46 -11.00
N GLN A 211 20.69 -17.59 -10.71
CA GLN A 211 21.61 -18.41 -11.50
C GLN A 211 21.27 -19.90 -11.40
N VAL A 212 21.00 -20.40 -10.20
CA VAL A 212 20.58 -21.80 -9.99
C VAL A 212 19.26 -22.09 -10.71
N LEU A 213 18.27 -21.21 -10.58
CA LEU A 213 16.97 -21.36 -11.24
C LEU A 213 17.06 -21.36 -12.78
N ARG A 214 18.06 -20.67 -13.36
CA ARG A 214 18.31 -20.74 -14.80
C ARG A 214 18.85 -22.10 -15.24
N VAL A 215 19.72 -22.71 -14.42
CA VAL A 215 20.27 -24.05 -14.68
C VAL A 215 19.20 -25.13 -14.53
N LEU A 216 18.28 -24.96 -13.57
CA LEU A 216 17.21 -25.91 -13.28
C LEU A 216 15.99 -25.80 -14.23
N ARG A 217 15.95 -24.83 -15.15
CA ARG A 217 14.93 -24.78 -16.22
C ARG A 217 15.48 -25.51 -17.45
N PRO A 218 15.21 -26.81 -17.65
CA PRO A 218 15.49 -27.45 -18.93
C PRO A 218 14.68 -26.74 -20.04
N THR A 219 15.34 -26.53 -21.17
CA THR A 219 14.80 -25.91 -22.39
C THR A 219 13.50 -26.54 -22.84
#